data_AF-A0A8H4PMH9-F1
#
_entry.id   AF-A0A8H4PMH9-F1
#
_cell.length_a   1.000
_cell.length_b   1.000
_cell.length_c   1.000
_cell.angle_alpha   90.00
_cell.angle_beta   90.00
_cell.angle_gamma   90.00
#
_symmetry.space_group_name_H-M   'P 1'
#
loop_
_entity.id
_entity.type
_entity.pdbx_description
1 polymer ?
#
loop_
_entity_poly.entity_id
_entity_poly.type
_entity_poly.pdbx_seq_one_letter_code
_entity_poly.pdbx_strand_id
1 'polypeptide(L)'
;MDDPSSSVPTPCFSPVPGIGPITHQYEDKVITTTSTRHSHTLLHLRTYPNEFVRTMATFPETEDISVLLLFLTWTILSTTHTTLLSVGFKSVFAEKEFLENLMMNTPLNFAPGLIQIFQSAVPPTISFFSKLPLPQDRVWGVYVLVLEKDSHPPKIYIGSGTSKDDGVKARISTYDRLQRKKQWESGISDTLAKAVISGYSITYRGLLVWTPIPLASEQHALRGLMLLFETVFTLCFWAMISRPKNYFNNSIL
;
A
#
# COMPACT_ATOMS: atom_id res chain seq x y z
N MET A 1 63.35 30.14 7.59
CA MET A 1 62.74 29.32 6.51
C MET A 1 61.26 29.52 6.68
N ASP A 2 60.82 30.62 6.07
CA ASP A 2 59.50 31.22 6.22
C ASP A 2 58.60 30.65 5.13
N ASP A 3 57.47 30.08 5.53
CA ASP A 3 56.49 29.48 4.63
C ASP A 3 55.33 30.48 4.42
N PRO A 4 55.02 30.88 3.18
CA PRO A 4 54.13 32.01 2.93
C PRO A 4 52.66 31.61 2.97
N SER A 5 51.89 32.46 3.64
CA SER A 5 50.43 32.50 3.68
C SER A 5 49.78 32.49 2.29
N SER A 6 48.97 31.47 2.00
CA SER A 6 48.07 31.48 0.84
C SER A 6 46.70 32.05 1.23
N SER A 7 46.38 33.21 0.69
CA SER A 7 45.06 33.84 0.79
C SER A 7 44.12 33.26 -0.26
N VAL A 8 43.01 32.67 0.17
CA VAL A 8 41.92 32.20 -0.70
C VAL A 8 41.04 33.41 -1.08
N PRO A 9 40.68 33.60 -2.36
CA PRO A 9 39.83 34.71 -2.78
C PRO A 9 38.34 34.45 -2.47
N THR A 10 37.69 35.42 -1.85
CA THR A 10 36.25 35.45 -1.59
C THR A 10 35.49 35.80 -2.88
N PRO A 11 34.44 35.06 -3.27
CA PRO A 11 33.62 35.42 -4.42
C PRO A 11 32.63 36.53 -4.05
N CYS A 12 32.72 37.66 -4.76
CA CYS A 12 31.70 38.72 -4.77
C CYS A 12 30.45 38.24 -5.52
N PHE A 13 29.33 38.10 -4.80
CA PHE A 13 28.01 37.97 -5.40
C PHE A 13 27.31 39.33 -5.42
N SER A 14 27.05 39.85 -6.60
CA SER A 14 26.19 41.01 -6.81
C SER A 14 24.71 40.60 -6.76
N PRO A 15 23.83 41.40 -6.15
CA PRO A 15 22.40 41.08 -6.07
C PRO A 15 21.70 41.26 -7.41
N VAL A 16 20.91 40.27 -7.80
CA VAL A 16 19.99 40.32 -8.95
C VAL A 16 18.73 41.12 -8.56
N PRO A 17 18.30 42.13 -9.33
CA PRO A 17 17.11 42.89 -9.01
C PRO A 17 15.82 42.20 -9.50
N GLY A 18 14.86 42.07 -8.58
CA GLY A 18 13.42 42.26 -8.85
C GLY A 18 12.68 41.20 -9.66
N ILE A 19 12.07 40.23 -8.99
CA ILE A 19 10.84 39.58 -9.47
C ILE A 19 9.78 39.80 -8.38
N GLY A 20 8.79 40.65 -8.71
CA GLY A 20 7.66 40.95 -7.84
C GLY A 20 6.71 39.76 -7.67
N PRO A 21 5.81 39.82 -6.67
CA PRO A 21 4.92 38.71 -6.35
C PRO A 21 3.84 38.54 -7.42
N ILE A 22 3.78 37.36 -8.03
CA ILE A 22 2.64 36.93 -8.83
C ILE A 22 1.58 36.41 -7.86
N THR A 23 0.63 37.27 -7.51
CA THR A 23 -0.63 36.87 -6.87
C THR A 23 -1.53 36.19 -7.88
N HIS A 24 -1.56 34.86 -7.89
CA HIS A 24 -2.63 34.12 -8.55
C HIS A 24 -3.86 34.09 -7.62
N GLN A 25 -4.86 34.91 -7.95
CA GLN A 25 -6.20 34.75 -7.43
C GLN A 25 -6.82 33.49 -8.04
N TYR A 26 -7.06 32.48 -7.21
CA TYR A 26 -7.93 31.35 -7.56
C TYR A 26 -9.36 31.80 -7.26
N GLU A 27 -10.15 32.05 -8.30
CA GLU A 27 -11.60 32.21 -8.16
C GLU A 27 -12.23 30.83 -7.93
N ASP A 28 -12.79 30.65 -6.73
CA ASP A 28 -13.65 29.52 -6.38
C ASP A 28 -14.94 29.59 -7.23
N LYS A 29 -15.00 28.78 -8.30
CA LYS A 29 -16.28 28.46 -8.94
C LYS A 29 -17.05 27.48 -8.06
N VAL A 30 -17.91 28.05 -7.22
CA VAL A 30 -18.99 27.34 -6.53
C VAL A 30 -19.98 26.82 -7.57
N ILE A 31 -19.88 25.52 -7.89
CA ILE A 31 -20.93 24.81 -8.63
C ILE A 31 -21.96 24.34 -7.61
N THR A 32 -23.04 25.09 -7.47
CA THR A 32 -24.23 24.68 -6.73
C THR A 32 -25.03 23.70 -7.59
N THR A 33 -24.84 22.40 -7.40
CA THR A 33 -25.77 21.39 -7.90
C THR A 33 -26.76 21.01 -6.80
N THR A 34 -28.01 21.37 -7.05
CA THR A 34 -29.17 21.10 -6.21
C THR A 34 -29.42 19.61 -6.02
N SER A 35 -29.43 19.23 -4.76
CA SER A 35 -30.02 18.04 -4.13
C SER A 35 -31.28 17.51 -4.82
N THR A 36 -31.33 16.20 -5.09
CA THR A 36 -32.57 15.42 -5.05
C THR A 36 -32.29 13.93 -4.78
N ARG A 37 -32.94 13.42 -3.72
CA ARG A 37 -33.22 12.00 -3.37
C ARG A 37 -32.07 11.10 -2.90
N HIS A 38 -32.00 10.97 -1.58
CA HIS A 38 -31.47 9.82 -0.85
C HIS A 38 -32.29 8.56 -1.17
N SER A 39 -31.66 7.61 -1.84
CA SER A 39 -31.93 6.18 -1.66
C SER A 39 -30.68 5.56 -1.06
N HIS A 40 -30.78 5.12 0.19
CA HIS A 40 -29.77 4.30 0.85
C HIS A 40 -29.69 2.94 0.14
N THR A 41 -28.88 2.86 -0.92
CA THR A 41 -28.50 1.59 -1.52
C THR A 41 -27.23 1.12 -0.82
N LEU A 42 -27.40 0.30 0.22
CA LEU A 42 -26.35 -0.55 0.77
C LEU A 42 -25.78 -1.40 -0.38
N LEU A 43 -24.62 -1.01 -0.89
CA LEU A 43 -23.95 -1.70 -1.98
C LEU A 43 -23.43 -3.06 -1.48
N HIS A 44 -24.12 -4.10 -1.94
CA HIS A 44 -23.82 -5.51 -1.72
C HIS A 44 -22.38 -5.88 -2.10
N LEU A 45 -21.59 -6.25 -1.08
CA LEU A 45 -20.27 -6.91 -1.18
C LEU A 45 -20.41 -8.34 -1.75
N ARG A 46 -20.54 -8.52 -3.07
CA ARG A 46 -20.94 -9.81 -3.68
C ARG A 46 -19.91 -10.57 -4.54
N THR A 47 -18.60 -10.36 -4.36
CA THR A 47 -17.57 -11.19 -5.03
C THR A 47 -16.43 -11.67 -4.12
N TYR A 48 -16.69 -11.82 -2.83
CA TYR A 48 -15.98 -12.79 -2.01
C TYR A 48 -16.98 -13.89 -1.63
N PRO A 49 -16.56 -15.15 -1.41
CA PRO A 49 -17.47 -16.13 -0.83
C PRO A 49 -18.11 -15.48 0.40
N ASN A 50 -19.45 -15.46 0.46
CA ASN A 50 -20.22 -14.72 1.48
C ASN A 50 -19.69 -14.97 2.91
N GLU A 51 -19.02 -16.11 3.12
CA GLU A 51 -18.33 -16.47 4.34
C GLU A 51 -17.19 -15.53 4.73
N PHE A 52 -16.34 -15.06 3.83
CA PHE A 52 -15.24 -14.16 4.22
C PHE A 52 -15.78 -12.84 4.79
N VAL A 53 -16.74 -12.22 4.09
CA VAL A 53 -17.40 -11.00 4.58
C VAL A 53 -18.15 -11.25 5.89
N ARG A 54 -18.75 -12.43 6.05
CA ARG A 54 -19.46 -12.81 7.28
C ARG A 54 -18.51 -13.03 8.45
N THR A 55 -17.37 -13.69 8.25
CA THR A 55 -16.33 -13.89 9.27
C THR A 55 -15.68 -12.56 9.65
N MET A 56 -15.51 -11.65 8.70
CA MET A 56 -15.06 -10.28 8.97
C MET A 56 -16.06 -9.49 9.83
N ALA A 57 -17.32 -9.90 9.93
CA ALA A 57 -18.28 -9.23 10.80
C ALA A 57 -18.04 -9.52 12.30
N THR A 58 -17.28 -10.57 12.61
CA THR A 58 -16.87 -10.92 13.99
C THR A 58 -15.38 -10.65 14.14
N PHE A 59 -14.99 -9.38 14.04
CA PHE A 59 -13.63 -8.99 14.42
C PHE A 59 -13.40 -9.32 15.90
N PRO A 60 -12.21 -9.83 16.27
CA PRO A 60 -11.85 -9.88 17.68
C PRO A 60 -11.88 -8.46 18.24
N GLU A 61 -12.49 -8.29 19.42
CA GLU A 61 -12.35 -7.06 20.20
C GLU A 61 -10.90 -6.99 20.69
N THR A 62 -10.05 -6.29 19.95
CA THR A 62 -8.62 -6.14 20.24
C THR A 62 -8.14 -4.75 19.88
N GLU A 63 -7.23 -4.19 20.68
CA GLU A 63 -6.51 -2.96 20.36
C GLU A 63 -5.13 -3.25 19.73
N ASP A 64 -4.72 -4.51 19.67
CA ASP A 64 -3.45 -4.94 19.08
C ASP A 64 -3.64 -5.32 17.60
N ILE A 65 -3.00 -4.52 16.74
CA ILE A 65 -2.97 -4.73 15.28
C ILE A 65 -2.36 -6.09 14.90
N SER A 66 -1.43 -6.62 15.70
CA SER A 66 -0.80 -7.92 15.46
C SER A 66 -1.81 -9.05 15.64
N VAL A 67 -2.62 -8.99 16.70
CA VAL A 67 -3.69 -9.97 16.97
C VAL A 67 -4.74 -9.93 15.85
N LEU A 68 -5.11 -8.73 15.40
CA LEU A 68 -6.03 -8.58 14.28
C LEU A 68 -5.46 -9.17 12.98
N LEU A 69 -4.22 -8.83 12.61
CA LEU A 69 -3.61 -9.33 11.38
C LEU A 69 -3.39 -10.83 11.42
N LEU A 70 -3.00 -11.39 12.56
CA LEU A 70 -2.95 -12.84 12.77
C LEU A 70 -4.31 -13.49 12.48
N PHE A 71 -5.39 -12.96 13.07
CA PHE A 71 -6.75 -13.46 12.85
C PHE A 71 -7.13 -13.40 11.37
N LEU A 72 -6.87 -12.27 10.71
CA LEU A 72 -7.17 -12.07 9.29
C LEU A 72 -6.37 -13.01 8.39
N THR A 73 -5.07 -13.14 8.62
CA THR A 73 -4.19 -14.03 7.87
C THR A 73 -4.62 -15.49 8.05
N TRP A 74 -4.89 -15.93 9.28
CA TRP A 74 -5.36 -17.29 9.53
C TRP A 74 -6.74 -17.54 8.90
N THR A 75 -7.64 -16.56 8.96
CA THR A 75 -8.94 -16.65 8.29
C THR A 75 -8.75 -16.87 6.80
N ILE A 76 -7.92 -16.07 6.12
CA ILE A 76 -7.63 -16.25 4.69
C ILE A 76 -7.07 -17.65 4.42
N LEU A 77 -6.09 -18.12 5.19
CA LEU A 77 -5.49 -19.45 4.98
C LEU A 77 -6.50 -20.58 5.21
N SER A 78 -7.34 -20.48 6.23
CA SER A 78 -8.26 -21.54 6.63
C SER A 78 -9.53 -21.60 5.76
N THR A 79 -10.00 -20.46 5.23
CA THR A 79 -11.22 -20.40 4.41
C THR A 79 -10.95 -20.47 2.91
N THR A 80 -9.72 -20.19 2.45
CA THR A 80 -9.41 -20.25 1.02
C THR A 80 -9.39 -21.69 0.55
N HIS A 81 -10.12 -21.98 -0.53
CA HIS A 81 -10.14 -23.32 -1.11
C HIS A 81 -8.72 -23.78 -1.46
N THR A 82 -8.41 -25.02 -1.14
CA THR A 82 -7.04 -25.55 -1.22
C THR A 82 -6.44 -25.50 -2.62
N THR A 83 -7.24 -25.53 -3.69
CA THR A 83 -6.74 -25.39 -5.07
C THR A 83 -6.28 -23.98 -5.43
N LEU A 84 -6.66 -22.97 -4.64
CA LEU A 84 -6.27 -21.57 -4.82
C LEU A 84 -5.04 -21.21 -3.97
N LEU A 85 -4.71 -22.02 -2.97
CA LEU A 85 -3.52 -21.85 -2.14
C LEU A 85 -2.32 -22.50 -2.81
N SER A 86 -1.20 -21.77 -2.85
CA SER A 86 0.07 -22.36 -3.28
C SER A 86 0.47 -23.50 -2.33
N VAL A 87 1.08 -24.56 -2.87
CA VAL A 87 1.57 -25.70 -2.07
C VAL A 87 2.56 -25.23 -1.01
N GLY A 88 3.36 -24.21 -1.31
CA GLY A 88 4.31 -23.61 -0.36
C GLY A 88 3.60 -23.00 0.86
N PHE A 89 2.49 -22.28 0.69
CA PHE A 89 1.75 -21.72 1.82
C PHE A 89 1.17 -22.80 2.72
N LYS A 90 0.62 -23.87 2.14
CA LYS A 90 0.11 -25.01 2.93
C LYS A 90 1.20 -25.71 3.72
N SER A 91 2.37 -25.89 3.10
CA SER A 91 3.48 -26.59 3.74
C SER A 91 4.12 -25.76 4.86
N VAL A 92 4.23 -24.44 4.68
CA VAL A 92 4.90 -23.55 5.65
C VAL A 92 3.94 -23.12 6.76
N PHE A 93 2.67 -22.88 6.45
CA PHE A 93 1.67 -22.37 7.40
C PHE A 93 0.53 -23.38 7.60
N ALA A 94 0.90 -24.63 7.90
CA ALA A 94 -0.06 -25.71 8.15
C ALA A 94 -0.88 -25.47 9.43
N GLU A 95 -0.26 -24.85 10.44
CA GLU A 95 -0.80 -24.68 11.78
C GLU A 95 -0.80 -23.21 12.18
N LYS A 96 -1.87 -22.78 12.87
CA LYS A 96 -2.02 -21.42 13.38
C LYS A 96 -0.92 -21.06 14.37
N GLU A 97 -0.54 -22.00 15.22
CA GLU A 97 0.51 -21.82 16.24
C GLU A 97 1.87 -21.46 15.60
N PHE A 98 2.20 -22.04 14.45
CA PHE A 98 3.42 -21.66 13.72
C PHE A 98 3.38 -20.19 13.27
N LEU A 99 2.24 -19.73 12.75
CA LEU A 99 2.05 -18.34 12.34
C LEU A 99 2.13 -17.38 13.54
N GLU A 100 1.51 -17.75 14.66
CA GLU A 100 1.59 -17.03 15.94
C GLU A 100 3.02 -16.88 16.41
N ASN A 101 3.75 -17.99 16.50
CA ASN A 101 5.16 -18.01 16.90
C ASN A 101 6.02 -17.19 15.95
N LEU A 102 5.79 -17.27 14.64
CA LEU A 102 6.52 -16.47 13.67
C LEU A 102 6.28 -14.96 13.87
N MET A 103 5.03 -14.55 14.09
CA MET A 103 4.70 -13.14 14.34
C MET A 103 5.27 -12.63 15.66
N MET A 104 5.21 -13.43 16.74
CA MET A 104 5.76 -13.05 18.06
C MET A 104 7.29 -12.91 18.06
N ASN A 105 7.99 -13.74 17.28
CA ASN A 105 9.45 -13.72 17.20
C ASN A 105 9.98 -12.75 16.14
N THR A 106 9.12 -12.12 15.36
CA THR A 106 9.51 -11.13 14.35
C THR A 106 9.30 -9.72 14.90
N PRO A 107 10.32 -8.83 14.86
CA PRO A 107 10.18 -7.43 15.28
C PRO A 107 9.37 -6.60 14.26
N LEU A 108 8.08 -6.91 14.14
CA LEU A 108 7.13 -6.24 13.27
C LEU A 108 6.81 -4.83 13.80
N ASN A 109 6.84 -3.87 12.89
CA ASN A 109 6.40 -2.50 13.12
C ASN A 109 5.21 -2.22 12.20
N PHE A 110 4.20 -1.54 12.73
CA PHE A 110 2.97 -1.23 12.01
C PHE A 110 2.81 0.28 11.87
N ALA A 111 2.18 0.69 10.77
CA ALA A 111 1.90 2.09 10.58
C ALA A 111 0.90 2.61 11.62
N PRO A 112 1.11 3.83 12.16
CA PRO A 112 0.20 4.41 13.14
C PRO A 112 -1.22 4.53 12.58
N GLY A 113 -2.23 4.27 13.43
CA GLY A 113 -3.63 4.41 13.06
C GLY A 113 -4.24 3.20 12.34
N LEU A 114 -3.46 2.15 12.02
CA LEU A 114 -3.97 1.02 11.23
C LEU A 114 -5.12 0.27 11.92
N ILE A 115 -5.02 -0.02 13.22
CA ILE A 115 -6.09 -0.74 13.93
C ILE A 115 -7.40 0.04 13.89
N GLN A 116 -7.34 1.36 14.06
CA GLN A 116 -8.51 2.24 13.98
C GLN A 116 -9.10 2.24 12.57
N ILE A 117 -8.26 2.20 11.53
CA ILE A 117 -8.74 2.11 10.14
C ILE A 117 -9.43 0.76 9.88
N PHE A 118 -8.91 -0.35 10.39
CA PHE A 118 -9.58 -1.65 10.23
C PHE A 118 -10.92 -1.73 10.95
N GLN A 119 -11.02 -1.11 12.12
CA GLN A 119 -12.25 -1.10 12.93
C GLN A 119 -13.24 -0.02 12.50
N SER A 120 -12.83 0.91 11.63
CA SER A 120 -13.68 1.99 11.13
C SER A 120 -14.75 1.45 10.18
N ALA A 121 -16.00 1.85 10.43
CA ALA A 121 -17.11 1.63 9.49
C ALA A 121 -16.96 2.45 8.19
N VAL A 122 -16.12 3.49 8.20
CA VAL A 122 -15.84 4.36 7.06
C VAL A 122 -14.51 3.95 6.42
N PRO A 123 -14.46 3.72 5.08
CA PRO A 123 -13.21 3.39 4.40
C PRO A 123 -12.14 4.47 4.58
N PRO A 124 -10.83 4.09 4.62
CA PRO A 124 -9.75 5.07 4.74
C PRO A 124 -9.75 6.03 3.55
N THR A 125 -9.53 7.31 3.83
CA THR A 125 -9.34 8.33 2.79
C THR A 125 -7.92 8.25 2.22
N ILE A 126 -7.69 8.82 1.04
CA ILE A 126 -6.33 8.91 0.47
C ILE A 126 -5.38 9.68 1.39
N SER A 127 -5.88 10.69 2.11
CA SER A 127 -5.08 11.47 3.05
C SER A 127 -4.50 10.64 4.21
N PHE A 128 -5.13 9.51 4.57
CA PHE A 128 -4.56 8.57 5.54
C PHE A 128 -3.29 7.93 4.96
N PHE A 129 -3.38 7.41 3.73
CA PHE A 129 -2.26 6.75 3.08
C PHE A 129 -1.08 7.71 2.83
N SER A 130 -1.35 8.98 2.51
CA SER A 130 -0.31 10.00 2.32
C SER A 130 0.40 10.44 3.61
N LYS A 131 0.01 9.94 4.78
CA LYS A 131 0.65 10.20 6.08
C LYS A 131 1.45 9.00 6.60
N LEU A 132 1.44 7.88 5.88
CA LEU A 132 2.11 6.66 6.32
C LEU A 132 3.63 6.82 6.29
N PRO A 133 4.39 6.13 7.18
CA PRO A 133 5.84 6.25 7.19
C PRO A 133 6.48 5.92 5.83
N LEU A 134 7.42 6.74 5.38
CA LEU A 134 8.23 6.46 4.20
C LEU A 134 9.24 5.34 4.50
N PRO A 135 9.64 4.52 3.52
CA PRO A 135 10.69 3.53 3.71
C PRO A 135 12.07 4.21 3.86
N GLN A 136 12.50 4.44 5.10
CA GLN A 136 13.78 5.09 5.41
C GLN A 136 14.98 4.12 5.37
N ASP A 137 14.79 2.87 5.82
CA ASP A 137 15.86 1.89 5.98
C ASP A 137 15.77 0.69 5.01
N ARG A 138 16.74 -0.23 5.14
CA ARG A 138 16.69 -1.56 4.52
C ARG A 138 15.77 -2.46 5.33
N VAL A 139 14.50 -2.50 4.95
CA VAL A 139 13.46 -3.27 5.64
C VAL A 139 12.71 -4.16 4.67
N TRP A 140 12.25 -5.31 5.15
CA TRP A 140 11.18 -6.06 4.50
C TRP A 140 9.84 -5.51 4.95
N GLY A 141 8.84 -5.51 4.07
CA GLY A 141 7.54 -4.99 4.46
C GLY A 141 6.50 -5.01 3.35
N VAL A 142 5.30 -4.64 3.75
CA VAL A 142 4.18 -4.32 2.87
C VAL A 142 4.02 -2.81 2.81
N TYR A 143 3.93 -2.29 1.60
CA TYR A 143 3.75 -0.87 1.32
C TYR A 143 2.47 -0.63 0.53
N VAL A 144 2.07 0.63 0.49
CA VAL A 144 1.04 1.17 -0.38
C VAL A 144 1.65 2.24 -1.29
N LEU A 145 1.20 2.25 -2.54
CA LEU A 145 1.43 3.32 -3.50
C LEU A 145 0.12 4.07 -3.70
N VAL A 146 0.15 5.39 -3.62
CA VAL A 146 -0.97 6.24 -4.03
C VAL A 146 -0.72 6.67 -5.47
N LEU A 147 -1.72 6.45 -6.32
CA LEU A 147 -1.70 6.80 -7.73
C LEU A 147 -2.75 7.85 -8.03
N GLU A 148 -2.34 8.95 -8.65
CA GLU A 148 -3.21 10.06 -9.00
C GLU A 148 -3.14 10.35 -10.48
N LYS A 149 -4.25 10.86 -11.02
CA LYS A 149 -4.38 11.28 -12.42
C LYS A 149 -5.43 12.39 -12.46
N ASP A 150 -5.13 13.46 -13.18
CA ASP A 150 -6.02 14.62 -13.30
C ASP A 150 -7.42 14.21 -13.75
N SER A 151 -8.43 14.77 -13.09
CA SER A 151 -9.85 14.50 -13.35
C SER A 151 -10.26 13.03 -13.20
N HIS A 152 -9.47 12.20 -12.51
CA HIS A 152 -9.80 10.82 -12.20
C HIS A 152 -9.68 10.56 -10.69
N PRO A 153 -10.50 9.65 -10.14
CA PRO A 153 -10.34 9.24 -8.75
C PRO A 153 -8.96 8.63 -8.49
N PRO A 154 -8.34 8.94 -7.34
CA PRO A 154 -7.08 8.32 -6.92
C PRO A 154 -7.25 6.81 -6.73
N LYS A 155 -6.16 6.08 -6.92
CA LYS A 155 -6.07 4.63 -6.72
C LYS A 155 -4.98 4.32 -5.71
N ILE A 156 -5.13 3.18 -5.04
CA ILE A 156 -4.05 2.62 -4.23
C ILE A 156 -3.63 1.28 -4.80
N TYR A 157 -2.33 1.00 -4.77
CA TYR A 157 -1.74 -0.31 -5.03
C TYR A 157 -1.01 -0.77 -3.77
N ILE A 158 -1.18 -2.04 -3.41
CA ILE A 158 -0.51 -2.64 -2.25
C ILE A 158 0.43 -3.71 -2.76
N GLY A 159 1.63 -3.74 -2.22
CA GLY A 159 2.66 -4.70 -2.60
C GLY A 159 3.62 -4.95 -1.45
N SER A 160 4.36 -6.05 -1.53
CA SER A 160 5.44 -6.35 -0.61
C SER A 160 6.81 -6.20 -1.28
N GLY A 161 7.84 -6.02 -0.44
CA GLY A 161 9.23 -5.94 -0.86
C GLY A 161 10.11 -6.71 0.11
N THR A 162 10.68 -7.82 -0.37
CA THR A 162 11.50 -8.75 0.44
C THR A 162 12.85 -9.04 -0.23
N SER A 163 13.43 -8.05 -0.91
CA SER A 163 14.79 -8.19 -1.47
C SER A 163 15.78 -8.33 -0.32
N LYS A 164 16.72 -9.27 -0.42
CA LYS A 164 17.74 -9.49 0.62
C LYS A 164 18.68 -8.30 0.79
N ASP A 165 18.93 -7.55 -0.28
CA ASP A 165 19.94 -6.50 -0.32
C ASP A 165 19.34 -5.13 0.05
N ASP A 166 18.17 -4.83 -0.51
CA ASP A 166 17.54 -3.49 -0.40
C ASP A 166 16.10 -3.52 0.15
N GLY A 167 15.55 -4.70 0.43
CA GLY A 167 14.19 -4.85 0.95
C GLY A 167 13.13 -4.19 0.06
N VAL A 168 12.31 -3.32 0.65
CA VAL A 168 11.28 -2.53 -0.03
C VAL A 168 11.87 -1.54 -1.05
N LYS A 169 13.06 -0.99 -0.81
CA LYS A 169 13.65 0.04 -1.69
C LYS A 169 13.91 -0.46 -3.11
N ALA A 170 14.37 -1.71 -3.27
CA ALA A 170 14.54 -2.33 -4.60
C ALA A 170 13.23 -2.34 -5.40
N ARG A 171 12.12 -2.61 -4.73
CA ARG A 171 10.81 -2.66 -5.36
C ARG A 171 10.31 -1.26 -5.73
N ILE A 172 10.49 -0.28 -4.84
CA ILE A 172 10.18 1.12 -5.13
C ILE A 172 10.98 1.64 -6.34
N SER A 173 12.27 1.36 -6.40
CA SER A 173 13.13 1.75 -7.53
C SER A 173 12.65 1.18 -8.87
N THR A 174 12.08 -0.03 -8.85
CA THR A 174 11.46 -0.65 -10.04
C THR A 174 10.24 0.16 -10.51
N TYR A 175 9.43 0.67 -9.59
CA TYR A 175 8.29 1.52 -9.92
C TYR A 175 8.71 2.91 -10.40
N ASP A 176 9.77 3.48 -9.83
CA ASP A 176 10.33 4.75 -10.30
C ASP A 176 10.84 4.63 -11.74
N ARG A 177 11.40 3.47 -12.09
CA ARG A 177 11.83 3.18 -13.46
C ARG A 177 10.63 3.01 -14.40
N LEU A 178 9.60 2.28 -13.98
CA LEU A 178 8.33 2.19 -14.72
C LEU A 178 7.72 3.56 -14.98
N GLN A 179 7.64 4.43 -13.97
CA GLN A 179 7.04 5.76 -14.11
C GLN A 179 7.82 6.66 -15.08
N ARG A 180 9.15 6.58 -15.07
CA ARG A 180 10.00 7.32 -16.01
C ARG A 180 9.90 6.80 -17.45
N LYS A 181 9.97 5.48 -17.63
CA LYS A 181 10.02 4.88 -18.98
C LYS A 181 8.65 4.68 -19.61
N LYS A 182 7.59 4.59 -18.80
CA LYS A 182 6.23 4.18 -19.22
C LYS A 182 6.24 2.89 -20.05
N GLN A 183 7.17 1.99 -19.75
CA GLN A 183 7.35 0.72 -20.43
C GLN A 183 7.11 -0.42 -19.45
N TRP A 184 6.53 -1.50 -19.96
CA TRP A 184 6.34 -2.72 -19.21
C TRP A 184 7.69 -3.30 -18.77
N GLU A 185 7.77 -3.72 -17.51
CA GLU A 185 8.93 -4.47 -16.99
C GLU A 185 8.47 -5.74 -16.28
N SER A 186 9.27 -6.79 -16.39
CA SER A 186 8.97 -8.07 -15.75
C SER A 186 8.91 -7.92 -14.23
N GLY A 187 8.02 -8.68 -13.61
CA GLY A 187 7.82 -8.67 -12.17
C GLY A 187 6.97 -7.51 -11.66
N ILE A 188 6.52 -6.56 -12.49
CA ILE A 188 5.51 -5.58 -12.08
C ILE A 188 4.10 -6.16 -12.24
N SER A 189 3.20 -5.84 -11.31
CA SER A 189 1.78 -6.19 -11.44
C SER A 189 1.18 -5.55 -12.70
N ASP A 190 0.46 -6.36 -13.49
CA ASP A 190 -0.20 -5.90 -14.71
C ASP A 190 -1.13 -4.71 -14.49
N THR A 191 -1.87 -4.74 -13.38
CA THR A 191 -2.81 -3.68 -13.03
C THR A 191 -2.10 -2.37 -12.73
N LEU A 192 -0.95 -2.41 -12.05
CA LEU A 192 -0.13 -1.24 -11.76
C LEU A 192 0.48 -0.66 -13.04
N ALA A 193 1.09 -1.52 -13.87
CA ALA A 193 1.69 -1.10 -15.13
C ALA A 193 0.66 -0.46 -16.06
N LYS A 194 -0.52 -1.06 -16.22
CA LYS A 194 -1.64 -0.49 -16.99
C LYS A 194 -2.10 0.86 -16.44
N ALA A 195 -2.18 1.02 -15.12
CA ALA A 195 -2.53 2.31 -14.53
C ALA A 195 -1.51 3.40 -14.88
N VAL A 196 -0.21 3.11 -14.72
CA VAL A 196 0.87 4.06 -15.06
C VAL A 196 0.87 4.40 -16.55
N ILE A 197 0.76 3.40 -17.43
CA ILE A 197 0.69 3.59 -18.89
C ILE A 197 -0.55 4.43 -19.26
N SER A 198 -1.67 4.25 -18.56
CA SER A 198 -2.90 5.03 -18.76
C SER A 198 -2.84 6.47 -18.21
N GLY A 199 -1.67 6.91 -17.73
CA GLY A 199 -1.41 8.29 -17.30
C GLY A 199 -1.54 8.53 -15.80
N TYR A 200 -1.65 7.50 -14.96
CA TYR A 200 -1.52 7.68 -13.51
C TYR A 200 -0.06 7.89 -13.11
N SER A 201 0.18 8.78 -12.15
CA SER A 201 1.46 9.00 -11.52
C SER A 201 1.45 8.45 -10.10
N ILE A 202 2.53 7.80 -9.66
CA ILE A 202 2.69 7.44 -8.25
C ILE A 202 3.10 8.70 -7.49
N THR A 203 2.21 9.22 -6.66
CA THR A 203 2.41 10.48 -5.93
C THR A 203 2.84 10.26 -4.48
N TYR A 204 2.55 9.08 -3.90
CA TYR A 204 2.99 8.74 -2.54
C TYR A 204 3.38 7.25 -2.41
N ARG A 205 4.26 6.96 -1.44
CA ARG A 205 4.72 5.61 -1.09
C ARG A 205 4.81 5.49 0.42
N GLY A 206 4.02 4.62 1.04
CA GLY A 206 3.98 4.47 2.50
C GLY A 206 4.11 3.02 2.94
N LEU A 207 4.70 2.77 4.10
CA LEU A 207 4.74 1.44 4.73
C LEU A 207 3.46 1.19 5.53
N LEU A 208 2.94 -0.04 5.46
CA LEU A 208 1.82 -0.52 6.27
C LEU A 208 2.33 -1.40 7.42
N VAL A 209 3.22 -2.33 7.11
CA VAL A 209 3.93 -3.17 8.09
C VAL A 209 5.34 -3.41 7.59
N TRP A 210 6.32 -3.42 8.50
CA TRP A 210 7.72 -3.67 8.15
C TRP A 210 8.49 -4.33 9.28
N THR A 211 9.64 -4.90 8.93
CA THR A 211 10.60 -5.52 9.84
C THR A 211 12.00 -5.33 9.25
N PRO A 212 13.06 -5.29 10.08
CA PRO A 212 14.43 -5.49 9.61
C PRO A 212 14.56 -6.72 8.70
N ILE A 213 15.51 -6.68 7.77
CA ILE A 213 15.82 -7.83 6.92
C ILE A 213 16.25 -9.00 7.81
N PRO A 214 15.59 -10.17 7.73
CA PRO A 214 15.85 -11.29 8.63
C PRO A 214 17.10 -12.08 8.24
N LEU A 215 17.51 -12.99 9.13
CA LEU A 215 18.58 -13.94 8.85
C LEU A 215 18.18 -14.89 7.72
N ALA A 216 19.16 -15.43 7.00
CA ALA A 216 18.93 -16.30 5.83
C ALA A 216 18.02 -17.50 6.14
N SER A 217 18.12 -18.08 7.35
CA SER A 217 17.29 -19.19 7.83
C SER A 217 15.80 -18.84 7.96
N GLU A 218 15.48 -17.58 8.21
CA GLU A 218 14.12 -17.10 8.48
C GLU A 218 13.44 -16.51 7.23
N GLN A 219 14.23 -16.24 6.18
CA GLN A 219 13.78 -15.54 4.99
C GLN A 219 12.58 -16.20 4.30
N HIS A 220 12.53 -17.53 4.28
CA HIS A 220 11.46 -18.25 3.58
C HIS A 220 10.10 -18.07 4.25
N ALA A 221 10.03 -18.33 5.55
CA ALA A 221 8.79 -18.18 6.33
C ALA A 221 8.35 -16.71 6.37
N LEU A 222 9.28 -15.79 6.65
CA LEU A 222 8.94 -14.37 6.75
C LEU A 222 8.55 -13.75 5.40
N ARG A 223 9.11 -14.21 4.28
CA ARG A 223 8.63 -13.81 2.95
C ARG A 223 7.20 -14.27 2.71
N GLY A 224 6.87 -15.50 3.13
CA GLY A 224 5.49 -15.99 3.12
C GLY A 224 4.56 -15.10 3.94
N LEU A 225 4.97 -14.72 5.16
CA LEU A 225 4.18 -13.82 6.01
C LEU A 225 3.94 -12.45 5.36
N MET A 226 4.95 -11.85 4.73
CA MET A 226 4.80 -10.56 4.03
C MET A 226 3.80 -10.63 2.87
N LEU A 227 3.77 -11.75 2.13
CA LEU A 227 2.79 -11.98 1.07
C LEU A 227 1.36 -12.19 1.62
N LEU A 228 1.24 -12.83 2.78
CA LEU A 228 -0.04 -12.96 3.47
C LEU A 228 -0.56 -11.61 3.95
N PHE A 229 0.31 -10.78 4.53
CA PHE A 229 -0.06 -9.40 4.89
C PHE A 229 -0.41 -8.56 3.65
N GLU A 230 0.35 -8.64 2.56
CA GLU A 230 0.01 -8.00 1.28
C GLU A 230 -1.40 -8.39 0.84
N THR A 231 -1.74 -9.68 0.95
CA THR A 231 -3.07 -10.20 0.64
C THR A 231 -4.13 -9.59 1.56
N VAL A 232 -3.95 -9.65 2.88
CA VAL A 232 -4.87 -9.07 3.87
C VAL A 232 -5.14 -7.60 3.55
N PHE A 233 -4.10 -6.79 3.39
CA PHE A 233 -4.24 -5.37 3.13
C PHE A 233 -4.89 -5.08 1.77
N THR A 234 -4.56 -5.86 0.74
CA THR A 234 -5.19 -5.75 -0.59
C THR A 234 -6.70 -5.98 -0.52
N LEU A 235 -7.12 -7.02 0.21
CA LEU A 235 -8.53 -7.35 0.41
C LEU A 235 -9.25 -6.28 1.23
N CYS A 236 -8.66 -5.85 2.35
CA CYS A 236 -9.33 -4.94 3.27
C CYS A 236 -9.42 -3.50 2.72
N PHE A 237 -8.43 -3.04 1.97
CA PHE A 237 -8.41 -1.69 1.41
C PHE A 237 -8.88 -1.60 -0.05
N TRP A 238 -9.32 -2.72 -0.66
CA TRP A 238 -9.85 -2.75 -2.03
C TRP A 238 -8.87 -2.21 -3.07
N ALA A 239 -7.59 -2.55 -2.93
CA ALA A 239 -6.53 -1.99 -3.76
C ALA A 239 -6.71 -2.35 -5.25
N MET A 240 -6.65 -1.34 -6.12
CA MET A 240 -6.79 -1.45 -7.58
C MET A 240 -8.09 -2.10 -8.11
N ILE A 241 -9.17 -2.16 -7.32
CA ILE A 241 -10.48 -2.68 -7.78
C ILE A 241 -11.36 -1.53 -8.29
N SER A 242 -11.92 -1.68 -9.49
CA SER A 242 -12.87 -0.74 -10.08
C SER A 242 -14.27 -0.90 -9.48
N ARG A 243 -14.70 0.04 -8.64
CA ARG A 243 -16.03 0.03 -7.98
C ARG A 243 -17.26 -0.02 -8.92
N PRO A 244 -17.26 0.55 -10.14
CA PRO A 244 -18.48 0.58 -10.96
C PRO A 244 -18.65 -0.58 -11.96
N LYS A 245 -17.75 -1.57 -12.03
CA LYS A 245 -17.96 -2.70 -12.95
C LYS A 245 -18.87 -3.73 -12.30
N ASN A 246 -20.13 -3.76 -12.72
CA ASN A 246 -21.05 -4.86 -12.43
C ASN A 246 -20.55 -6.13 -13.15
N TYR A 247 -19.71 -6.93 -12.48
CA TYR A 247 -19.17 -8.18 -13.03
C TYR A 247 -20.21 -9.30 -13.20
N PHE A 248 -21.50 -9.02 -12.98
CA PHE A 248 -22.59 -10.01 -13.00
C PHE A 248 -23.68 -9.77 -14.04
N ASN A 249 -23.51 -8.85 -14.99
CA ASN A 249 -24.45 -8.71 -16.11
C ASN A 249 -24.15 -9.68 -17.27
N ASN A 250 -23.81 -10.93 -16.98
CA ASN A 250 -24.01 -12.02 -17.93
C ASN A 250 -25.30 -12.74 -17.55
N SER A 251 -26.42 -12.08 -17.83
CA SER A 251 -27.69 -12.77 -18.06
C SER A 251 -27.47 -13.71 -19.24
N ILE A 252 -27.43 -15.00 -18.93
CA ILE A 252 -27.79 -16.06 -19.87
C ILE A 252 -29.21 -15.73 -20.32
N LEU A 253 -29.36 -15.29 -21.57
CA LEU A 253 -30.58 -15.42 -22.35
C LEU A 253 -30.39 -16.60 -23.29
#